data_AF-A0A842PTB9-F1
#
_entry.id   AF-A0A842PTB9-F1
#
_cell.length_a   1.000
_cell.length_b   1.000
_cell.length_c   1.000
_cell.angle_alpha   90.00
_cell.angle_beta   90.00
_cell.angle_gamma   90.00
#
_symmetry.space_group_name_H-M   'P 1'
#
loop_
_entity.id
_entity.type
_entity.pdbx_description
1 polymer ?
#
loop_
_entity_poly.entity_id
_entity_poly.type
_entity_poly.pdbx_seq_one_letter_code
_entity_poly.pdbx_strand_id
1 'polypeptide(L)'
;MGFSVSYYCPHCGAVVELERDVYLADKSVTPYPLEGWAYADPSDDFEDAEGVRFVCGEGADENAGASEGDSPLSWTGDVVDADDVEQPGVASPCGREFYLSFVRYEDGREVEAVPESDYVVIGGRGPSGPPGPRGPDAGPRGPGGF
;
A
#
# COMPACT_ATOMS: atom_id res chain seq x y z
N MET A 1 -13.87 16.31 17.92
CA MET A 1 -13.11 15.92 19.14
C MET A 1 -12.48 14.61 18.77
N GLY A 2 -11.25 14.69 18.28
CA GLY A 2 -10.60 13.57 17.61
C GLY A 2 -10.05 12.54 18.56
N PHE A 3 -9.62 11.42 17.98
CA PHE A 3 -8.90 10.36 18.65
C PHE A 3 -7.69 9.97 17.82
N SER A 4 -6.60 9.61 18.50
CA SER A 4 -5.36 9.19 17.88
C SER A 4 -5.46 7.74 17.43
N VAL A 5 -5.14 7.47 16.16
CA VAL A 5 -5.08 6.11 15.60
C VAL A 5 -3.70 5.86 15.02
N SER A 6 -3.14 4.70 15.34
CA SER A 6 -1.85 4.27 14.83
C SER A 6 -1.99 3.54 13.50
N TYR A 7 -1.26 4.01 12.50
CA TYR A 7 -1.14 3.42 11.17
C TYR A 7 0.32 3.00 10.95
N TYR A 8 0.53 1.98 10.13
CA TYR A 8 1.88 1.53 9.76
C TYR A 8 2.14 1.76 8.29
N CYS A 9 3.38 2.09 7.97
CA CYS A 9 3.84 2.22 6.61
C CYS A 9 3.95 0.82 5.97
N PRO A 10 3.24 0.52 4.86
CA PRO A 10 3.28 -0.80 4.20
C PRO A 10 4.67 -1.14 3.63
N HIS A 11 5.53 -0.12 3.53
CA HIS A 11 6.86 -0.20 2.95
C HIS A 11 7.94 -0.73 3.90
N CYS A 12 7.89 -0.34 5.17
CA CYS A 12 8.96 -0.59 6.15
C CYS A 12 8.44 -0.89 7.57
N GLY A 13 7.14 -0.75 7.82
CA GLY A 13 6.54 -0.97 9.12
C GLY A 13 6.60 0.22 10.08
N ALA A 14 7.18 1.35 9.71
CA ALA A 14 7.22 2.53 10.58
C ALA A 14 5.81 2.97 11.01
N VAL A 15 5.63 3.26 12.30
CA VAL A 15 4.33 3.61 12.90
C VAL A 15 4.15 5.12 13.02
N VAL A 16 3.02 5.60 12.52
CA VAL A 16 2.55 6.99 12.66
C VAL A 16 1.22 7.00 13.38
N GLU A 17 1.05 7.93 14.31
CA GLU A 17 -0.23 8.26 14.93
C GLU A 17 -0.84 9.46 14.24
N LEU A 18 -2.11 9.37 13.88
CA LEU A 18 -2.90 10.49 13.35
C LEU A 18 -4.11 10.74 14.26
N GLU A 19 -4.28 11.98 14.71
CA GLU A 19 -5.51 12.44 15.34
C GLU A 19 -6.58 12.71 14.27
N ARG A 20 -7.74 12.06 14.39
CA ARG A 20 -8.85 12.18 13.43
C ARG A 20 -10.20 12.22 14.13
N ASP A 21 -11.24 12.70 13.44
CA ASP A 21 -12.58 12.76 14.03
C ASP A 21 -13.32 11.41 14.05
N VAL A 22 -14.23 11.25 15.01
CA VAL A 22 -14.94 10.00 15.34
C VAL A 22 -15.88 9.50 14.26
N TYR A 23 -16.28 10.36 13.32
CA TYR A 23 -17.16 10.01 12.21
C TYR A 23 -16.42 9.43 11.00
N LEU A 24 -15.10 9.60 10.93
CA LEU A 24 -14.27 9.04 9.86
C LEU A 24 -13.97 7.57 10.17
N ALA A 25 -14.35 6.68 9.25
CA ALA A 25 -14.02 5.26 9.33
C ALA A 25 -12.87 4.93 8.38
N ASP A 26 -11.90 4.14 8.85
CA ASP A 26 -10.80 3.65 8.00
C ASP A 26 -11.32 2.61 7.02
N LYS A 27 -10.91 2.73 5.77
CA LYS A 27 -11.15 1.70 4.76
C LYS A 27 -9.92 0.83 4.57
N SER A 28 -8.78 1.45 4.27
CA SER A 28 -7.52 0.75 4.04
C SER A 28 -6.32 1.68 4.08
N VAL A 29 -5.16 1.14 4.43
CA VAL A 29 -3.85 1.76 4.24
C VAL A 29 -3.18 1.08 3.07
N THR A 30 -2.80 1.84 2.04
CA THR A 30 -2.24 1.31 0.80
C THR A 30 -0.98 2.07 0.38
N PRO A 31 -0.01 1.40 -0.28
CA PRO A 31 1.16 2.08 -0.82
C PRO A 31 0.84 2.98 -2.02
N TYR A 32 -0.32 2.80 -2.66
CA TYR A 32 -0.79 3.53 -3.84
C TYR A 32 -2.16 4.17 -3.57
N PRO A 33 -2.50 5.29 -4.23
CA PRO A 33 -3.82 5.90 -4.11
C PRO A 33 -4.91 4.99 -4.70
N LEU A 34 -6.15 5.19 -4.25
CA LEU A 34 -7.34 4.53 -4.81
C LEU A 34 -7.93 5.37 -5.95
N GLU A 35 -8.48 4.70 -6.97
CA GLU A 35 -9.08 5.39 -8.11
C GLU A 35 -10.30 6.21 -7.70
N GLY A 36 -10.23 7.52 -7.91
CA GLY A 36 -11.33 8.44 -7.64
C GLY A 36 -11.50 8.82 -6.17
N TRP A 37 -10.46 8.66 -5.34
CA TRP A 37 -10.38 9.24 -3.99
C TRP A 37 -9.57 10.54 -4.02
N ALA A 38 -10.06 11.61 -3.37
CA ALA A 38 -9.27 12.80 -3.09
C ALA A 38 -8.48 12.64 -1.79
N TYR A 39 -7.17 12.87 -1.85
CA TYR A 39 -6.27 12.80 -0.70
C TYR A 39 -5.81 14.20 -0.29
N ALA A 40 -5.91 14.48 1.01
CA ALA A 40 -5.37 15.68 1.63
C ALA A 40 -4.05 15.39 2.36
N ASP A 41 -3.32 16.45 2.67
CA ASP A 41 -2.15 16.36 3.55
C ASP A 41 -2.62 16.27 5.02
N PRO A 42 -1.93 15.51 5.89
CA PRO A 42 -2.31 15.42 7.29
C PRO A 42 -2.24 16.76 8.04
N SER A 43 -1.49 17.75 7.54
CA SER A 43 -1.46 19.10 8.11
C SER A 43 -2.58 20.02 7.57
N ASP A 44 -3.43 19.55 6.67
CA ASP A 44 -4.55 20.31 6.09
C ASP A 44 -5.92 19.73 6.55
N ASP A 45 -7.03 20.35 6.13
CA ASP A 45 -8.37 19.90 6.48
C ASP A 45 -8.74 18.65 5.67
N PHE A 46 -8.32 17.49 6.19
CA PHE A 46 -8.58 16.20 5.56
C PHE A 46 -9.94 15.60 5.94
N GLU A 47 -10.71 16.27 6.79
CA GLU A 47 -12.04 15.79 7.23
C GLU A 47 -13.08 15.83 6.10
N ASP A 48 -12.94 16.79 5.19
CA ASP A 48 -13.73 16.87 3.94
C ASP A 48 -13.11 16.02 2.80
N ALA A 49 -11.93 15.44 3.02
CA ALA A 49 -11.25 14.59 2.05
C ALA A 49 -11.62 13.11 2.19
N GLU A 50 -11.36 12.33 1.14
CA GLU A 50 -11.66 10.90 1.10
C GLU A 50 -10.48 10.06 1.64
N GLY A 51 -9.34 10.68 1.89
CA GLY A 51 -8.17 10.05 2.47
C GLY A 51 -7.06 11.04 2.80
N VAL A 52 -5.99 10.52 3.39
CA VAL A 52 -4.79 11.25 3.78
C VAL A 52 -3.58 10.67 3.07
N ARG A 53 -2.75 11.53 2.48
CA ARG A 53 -1.47 11.16 1.89
C ARG A 53 -0.35 11.43 2.88
N PHE A 54 0.43 10.41 3.18
CA PHE A 54 1.58 10.50 4.07
C PHE A 54 2.89 10.29 3.31
N VAL A 55 3.98 10.84 3.86
CA VAL A 55 5.34 10.48 3.48
C VAL A 55 6.06 9.92 4.71
N CYS A 56 6.59 8.71 4.59
CA CYS A 56 7.17 8.00 5.72
C CYS A 56 8.39 8.74 6.29
N GLY A 57 8.27 9.23 7.53
CA GLY A 57 9.32 9.99 8.21
C GLY A 57 9.30 11.49 7.99
N GLU A 58 8.32 12.00 7.26
CA GLU A 58 8.11 13.44 7.14
C GLU A 58 6.83 13.84 7.89
N GLY A 59 6.73 15.13 8.22
CA GLY A 59 5.53 15.73 8.81
C GLY A 59 5.37 15.58 10.33
N ALA A 60 6.20 14.79 11.02
CA ALA A 60 6.55 15.13 12.40
C ALA A 60 7.71 16.13 12.32
N ASP A 61 7.51 17.32 12.85
CA ASP A 61 8.39 18.47 12.70
C ASP A 61 9.88 18.10 12.86
N GLU A 62 10.65 18.16 11.77
CA GLU A 62 12.13 18.10 11.77
C GLU A 62 12.76 19.35 12.44
N ASN A 63 11.99 20.08 13.25
CA ASN A 63 12.43 21.13 14.15
C ASN A 63 11.59 21.08 15.44
N ALA A 64 11.96 20.18 16.36
CA ALA A 64 11.63 20.29 17.77
C ALA A 64 12.29 21.56 18.33
N GLY A 65 11.67 22.71 18.04
CA GLY A 65 12.21 24.04 18.26
C GLY A 65 11.13 25.10 18.14
N ALA A 66 10.16 25.03 19.07
CA ALA A 66 9.20 26.08 19.42
C ALA A 66 8.15 26.47 18.37
N SER A 67 6.99 25.80 18.41
CA SER A 67 5.68 26.41 18.72
C SER A 67 4.60 25.34 18.77
N GLU A 68 3.60 25.53 19.63
CA GLU A 68 2.59 24.54 20.03
C GLU A 68 1.80 23.91 18.84
N GLY A 69 2.04 22.63 18.58
CA GLY A 69 1.04 21.56 18.79
C GLY A 69 -0.27 21.61 18.01
N ASP A 70 -0.23 21.78 16.69
CA ASP A 70 -1.41 21.63 15.81
C ASP A 70 -1.17 20.66 14.63
N SER A 71 -0.06 19.92 14.65
CA SER A 71 0.13 18.82 13.69
C SER A 71 -0.59 17.59 14.24
N PRO A 72 -1.66 17.09 13.60
CA PRO A 72 -2.38 15.90 14.08
C PRO A 72 -1.58 14.61 13.87
N LEU A 73 -0.43 14.68 13.20
CA LEU A 73 0.43 13.54 12.92
C LEU A 73 1.66 13.49 13.85
N SER A 74 2.00 12.28 14.31
CA SER A 74 3.16 12.04 15.17
C SER A 74 3.78 10.69 14.86
N TRP A 75 5.08 10.68 14.50
CA TRP A 75 5.84 9.44 14.32
C TRP A 75 6.27 8.88 15.68
N THR A 76 5.92 7.63 15.98
CA THR A 76 6.22 7.04 17.30
C THR A 76 7.66 6.55 17.41
N GLY A 77 8.32 6.31 16.29
CA GLY A 77 9.63 5.67 16.22
C GLY A 77 9.58 4.14 16.32
N ASP A 78 8.38 3.56 16.48
CA ASP A 78 8.18 2.12 16.45
C ASP A 78 8.12 1.60 15.02
N VAL A 79 8.44 0.31 14.88
CA VAL A 79 8.31 -0.44 13.62
C VAL A 79 7.55 -1.72 13.88
N VAL A 80 6.56 -2.01 13.02
CA VAL A 80 5.83 -3.27 13.03
C VAL A 80 6.38 -4.22 11.97
N ASP A 81 6.65 -5.45 12.41
CA ASP A 81 6.95 -6.60 11.55
C ASP A 81 5.63 -7.32 11.30
N ALA A 82 4.88 -6.84 10.29
CA ALA A 82 3.65 -7.48 9.83
C ALA A 82 3.91 -8.17 8.47
N ASP A 83 3.19 -9.26 8.20
CA ASP A 83 3.37 -10.06 6.97
C ASP A 83 3.05 -9.26 5.69
N ASP A 84 2.19 -8.24 5.79
CA ASP A 84 1.81 -7.35 4.69
C ASP A 84 2.84 -6.21 4.47
N VAL A 85 3.86 -6.10 5.33
CA VAL A 85 4.96 -5.14 5.13
C VAL A 85 5.93 -5.69 4.11
N GLU A 86 6.19 -4.92 3.05
CA GLU A 86 7.06 -5.38 1.96
C GLU A 86 8.47 -5.74 2.43
N GLN A 87 9.03 -4.95 3.35
CA GLN A 87 10.40 -5.10 3.83
C GLN A 87 10.54 -4.69 5.31
N PRO A 88 10.14 -5.54 6.28
CA PRO A 88 10.03 -5.16 7.70
C PRO A 88 11.36 -5.01 8.47
N GLY A 89 12.49 -4.81 7.77
CA GLY A 89 13.82 -4.62 8.38
C GLY A 89 14.68 -3.57 7.68
N VAL A 90 14.09 -2.77 6.79
CA VAL A 90 14.80 -1.66 6.14
C VAL A 90 14.92 -0.46 7.09
N ALA A 91 15.83 0.47 6.76
CA ALA A 91 15.95 1.72 7.48
C ALA A 91 14.58 2.42 7.56
N SER A 92 14.14 2.66 8.79
CA SER A 92 12.90 3.34 9.10
C SER A 92 13.23 4.67 9.78
N PRO A 93 12.59 5.78 9.38
CA PRO A 93 11.61 5.89 8.29
C PRO A 93 12.21 5.75 6.88
N CYS A 94 11.42 5.26 5.91
CA CYS A 94 11.89 4.94 4.56
C CYS A 94 11.71 6.04 3.51
N GLY A 95 11.03 7.15 3.82
CA GLY A 95 10.80 8.27 2.90
C GLY A 95 9.80 7.99 1.77
N ARG A 96 9.14 6.82 1.76
CA ARG A 96 8.16 6.47 0.73
C ARG A 96 6.77 7.00 1.09
N GLU A 97 6.02 7.38 0.06
CA GLU A 97 4.62 7.78 0.18
C GLU A 97 3.69 6.58 0.42
N PHE A 98 2.64 6.82 1.19
CA PHE A 98 1.56 5.86 1.40
C PHE A 98 0.27 6.60 1.74
N TYR A 99 -0.86 5.91 1.60
CA TYR A 99 -2.17 6.51 1.55
C TYR A 99 -3.10 5.83 2.55
N LEU A 100 -3.72 6.61 3.44
CA LEU A 100 -4.85 6.17 4.24
C LEU A 100 -6.12 6.58 3.49
N SER A 101 -7.02 5.64 3.27
CA SER A 101 -8.30 5.90 2.62
C SER A 101 -9.44 5.73 3.62
N PHE A 102 -10.37 6.67 3.64
CA PHE A 102 -11.59 6.59 4.45
C PHE A 102 -12.72 5.89 3.70
N VAL A 103 -13.70 5.41 4.46
CA VAL A 103 -14.91 4.82 3.91
C VAL A 103 -15.78 5.90 3.27
N ARG A 104 -16.00 5.79 1.96
CA ARG A 104 -16.90 6.66 1.21
C ARG A 104 -18.29 6.04 1.10
N TYR A 105 -19.33 6.84 1.31
CA TYR A 105 -20.73 6.44 1.12
C TYR A 105 -21.37 7.24 -0.02
N GLU A 106 -21.97 6.54 -0.98
CA GLU A 106 -22.78 7.14 -2.04
C GLU A 106 -24.17 6.50 -2.03
N ASP A 107 -25.23 7.31 -2.01
CA ASP A 107 -26.63 6.84 -1.95
C ASP A 107 -26.92 5.89 -0.76
N GLY A 108 -26.23 6.09 0.37
CA GLY A 108 -26.35 5.24 1.55
C GLY A 108 -25.69 3.86 1.41
N ARG A 109 -24.89 3.63 0.37
CA ARG A 109 -24.08 2.42 0.16
C ARG A 109 -22.60 2.76 0.23
N GLU A 110 -21.84 1.91 0.91
CA GLU A 110 -20.38 2.02 0.89
C GLU A 110 -19.86 1.76 -0.52
N VAL A 111 -18.98 2.64 -0.99
CA VAL A 111 -18.32 2.49 -2.28
C VAL A 111 -17.16 1.51 -2.16
N GLU A 112 -17.07 0.55 -3.07
CA GLU A 112 -15.94 -0.37 -3.15
C GLU A 112 -14.67 0.37 -3.56
N ALA A 113 -13.60 0.23 -2.77
CA ALA A 113 -12.30 0.81 -3.10
C ALA A 113 -11.62 -0.05 -4.15
N VAL A 114 -11.17 0.58 -5.23
CA VAL A 114 -10.29 -0.04 -6.21
C VAL A 114 -8.95 0.68 -6.14
N PRO A 115 -7.84 -0.01 -5.83
CA PRO A 115 -6.52 0.60 -5.88
C PRO A 115 -6.23 1.06 -7.31
N GLU A 116 -5.65 2.25 -7.45
CA GLU A 116 -5.18 2.70 -8.75
C GLU A 116 -4.14 1.72 -9.25
N SER A 117 -4.49 1.06 -10.35
CA SER A 117 -3.73 -0.02 -10.90
C SER A 117 -2.60 0.54 -11.76
N ASP A 118 -1.53 1.03 -11.13
CA ASP A 118 -0.22 0.96 -11.79
C ASP A 118 0.18 -0.52 -11.79
N TYR A 119 -0.29 -1.23 -12.83
CA TYR A 119 0.07 -2.61 -13.06
C TYR A 119 1.58 -2.68 -13.24
N VAL A 120 2.31 -3.07 -12.19
CA VAL A 120 3.65 -3.59 -12.36
C VAL A 120 3.50 -4.82 -13.26
N VAL A 121 3.91 -4.67 -14.52
CA VAL A 121 4.20 -5.80 -15.38
C VAL A 121 5.29 -6.58 -14.67
N ILE A 122 4.91 -7.59 -13.88
CA ILE A 122 5.82 -8.66 -13.51
C ILE A 122 6.17 -9.29 -14.84
N GLY A 123 7.31 -8.87 -15.39
CA GLY A 123 7.83 -9.36 -16.66
C GLY A 123 7.79 -10.87 -16.62
N GLY A 124 6.88 -11.44 -17.41
CA GLY A 124 6.72 -12.87 -17.58
C GLY A 124 7.96 -13.46 -18.23
N ARG A 125 9.02 -13.66 -17.44
CA ARG A 125 9.98 -14.73 -17.66
C ARG A 125 9.45 -15.90 -16.84
N GLY A 126 8.43 -16.56 -17.36
CA GLY A 126 8.01 -17.85 -16.82
C GLY A 126 9.25 -18.75 -16.66
N PRO A 127 9.33 -19.59 -15.61
CA PRO A 127 10.41 -20.54 -15.50
C PRO A 127 10.41 -21.33 -16.81
N SER A 128 11.53 -21.30 -17.51
CA SER A 128 11.71 -22.11 -18.70
C SER A 128 11.48 -23.55 -18.27
N GLY A 129 10.30 -24.09 -18.61
CA GLY A 129 9.97 -25.47 -18.32
C GLY A 129 11.07 -26.37 -18.90
N PRO A 130 11.48 -27.43 -18.19
CA PRO A 130 12.48 -28.34 -18.73
C PRO A 130 11.99 -28.87 -20.08
N PRO A 131 12.87 -28.97 -21.11
CA PRO A 131 12.48 -29.51 -22.39
C PRO A 131 11.96 -30.93 -22.19
N GLY A 132 10.68 -31.14 -22.51
CA GLY A 132 10.05 -32.45 -22.47
C GLY A 132 10.79 -33.45 -23.35
N PRO A 133 10.86 -34.74 -22.99
CA PRO A 133 11.50 -35.74 -23.82
C PRO A 133 10.81 -35.79 -25.19
N ARG A 134 11.63 -35.70 -26.22
CA ARG A 134 11.26 -35.86 -27.62
C ARG A 134 10.65 -37.25 -27.81
N GLY A 135 9.33 -37.31 -27.97
CA GLY A 135 8.64 -38.56 -28.30
C GLY A 135 9.19 -39.13 -29.62
N PRO A 136 9.42 -40.45 -29.72
CA PRO A 136 9.72 -41.08 -31.00
C PRO A 136 8.42 -41.22 -31.79
N ASP A 137 8.18 -40.27 -32.70
CA ASP A 137 7.20 -40.44 -33.77
C ASP A 137 7.72 -41.39 -34.85
N ALA A 138 6.78 -42.23 -35.29
CA ALA A 138 6.67 -42.78 -36.64
C ALA A 138 7.74 -43.78 -37.10
N GLY A 139 7.44 -45.06 -36.90
CA GLY A 139 7.98 -46.12 -37.74
C GLY A 139 7.50 -46.00 -39.21
N PRO A 140 8.31 -46.49 -40.16
CA PRO A 140 7.83 -47.00 -41.45
C PRO A 140 7.87 -48.54 -41.42
N ARG A 141 6.74 -49.23 -41.57
CA ARG A 141 6.15 -49.69 -42.85
C ARG A 141 7.08 -50.68 -43.59
N GLY A 142 6.83 -51.98 -43.40
CA GLY A 142 7.35 -53.05 -44.27
C GLY A 142 6.90 -52.86 -45.73
N PRO A 143 7.60 -53.48 -46.70
CA PRO A 143 7.32 -54.85 -47.19
C PRO A 143 8.64 -55.65 -47.37
N GLY A 144 8.75 -56.98 -47.51
CA GLY A 144 7.99 -57.98 -48.27
C GLY A 144 8.91 -58.59 -49.35
N GLY A 145 9.10 -59.91 -49.36
CA GLY A 145 9.50 -60.68 -50.55
C GLY A 145 10.94 -61.19 -50.64
N PHE A 146 11.03 -62.49 -51.00
CA PHE A 146 12.13 -63.36 -51.49
C PHE A 146 13.28 -63.74 -50.53
#